data_AF-A0A195DXL0-F1
#
_entry.id   AF-A0A195DXL0-F1
#
_cell.length_a   1.000
_cell.length_b   1.000
_cell.length_c   1.000
_cell.angle_alpha   90.00
_cell.angle_beta   90.00
_cell.angle_gamma   90.00
#
_symmetry.space_group_name_H-M   'P 1'
#
loop_
_entity.id
_entity.type
_entity.pdbx_description
1 polymer ?
#
loop_
_entity_poly.entity_id
_entity_poly.type
_entity_poly.pdbx_seq_one_letter_code
_entity_poly.pdbx_strand_id
1 'polypeptide(L)'
;MRKYTGKSKTKSRSSYTGGEGARVEDTLGIMLRQKNYLALGVLGCILLLSATTADNSVHILSKYGHQTLTSTTLKWLPVAHYNPSDSKQIIIGGSENVPDSQGATIIHLDRHNARNVSRKSRDENYANQAEIKRLVLYVCRAMHSGVWVAGTQKEKEKVCTVTIHGVVQSYEKYELLENVDGAARISWIQWNKYTPPPVGAVYVDKTMLVARHEVPKDLEKPRYTHYIGTLSSPENFGTIVYVNENGDEESAKSGELLVEAEPIRYELGSVKLNWSKRRDIKRVPRILSEATIVNRGAEPANLAEACVYNYKYSVYWGRRHAILNGLSTTITLINGTSLPNITWGTRDDENRTEAYNVLVYLQPGTGVNVTLKANYTDMEVPYSANLISHYEDSTTTSRMISGTRQEETLFDITPEFGPIYFLSNFSLVPTTVPPPTTTTDPPTTTTLMTTTVPTTMKQDSSRTTHRHQTDDSDIDHDENLITPPKKTDISTGMHDNNSPLLLKVETLYGGATSVAFQSSLLTLVIPLLLLLILHKIT
;
A
#
# COMPACT_ATOMS: atom_id res chain seq x y z
N MET A 1 7.83 -67.32 -25.16
CA MET A 1 8.33 -67.84 -26.46
C MET A 1 9.10 -66.74 -27.18
N ARG A 2 10.28 -67.09 -27.71
CA ARG A 2 11.22 -66.34 -28.59
C ARG A 2 10.50 -65.59 -29.75
N LYS A 3 10.99 -64.51 -30.40
CA LYS A 3 12.31 -64.15 -31.01
C LYS A 3 12.16 -62.69 -31.54
N TYR A 4 13.03 -61.72 -31.25
CA TYR A 4 14.23 -61.25 -31.98
C TYR A 4 14.16 -61.05 -33.51
N THR A 5 14.47 -59.83 -33.97
CA THR A 5 15.33 -59.38 -35.12
C THR A 5 15.21 -57.84 -35.19
N GLY A 6 16.22 -56.97 -35.38
CA GLY A 6 17.64 -57.08 -35.73
C GLY A 6 17.94 -56.38 -37.08
N LYS A 7 18.63 -55.22 -37.09
CA LYS A 7 19.42 -54.60 -38.20
C LYS A 7 19.81 -53.17 -37.81
N SER A 8 20.94 -52.55 -38.17
CA SER A 8 22.28 -52.97 -38.65
C SER A 8 23.14 -51.70 -38.63
N LYS A 9 24.36 -51.77 -38.08
CA LYS A 9 25.41 -50.73 -38.17
C LYS A 9 26.20 -50.92 -39.46
N THR A 10 26.59 -49.84 -40.12
CA THR A 10 27.63 -49.85 -41.16
C THR A 10 28.71 -48.84 -40.79
N LYS A 11 29.95 -49.34 -40.74
CA LYS A 11 31.19 -48.63 -40.43
C LYS A 11 32.01 -48.67 -41.72
N SER A 12 32.40 -47.53 -42.26
CA SER A 12 33.43 -47.46 -43.31
C SER A 12 34.65 -46.69 -42.77
N ARG A 13 35.83 -47.18 -43.17
CA ARG A 13 37.16 -46.75 -42.75
C ARG A 13 37.98 -46.64 -44.03
N SER A 14 38.60 -45.48 -44.28
CA SER A 14 39.74 -45.23 -45.18
C SER A 14 39.95 -43.72 -45.21
N SER A 15 41.11 -43.08 -45.29
CA SER A 15 42.54 -43.43 -45.25
C SER A 15 43.27 -42.07 -45.27
N TYR A 16 44.44 -42.00 -44.63
CA TYR A 16 45.36 -40.86 -44.65
C TYR A 16 45.87 -40.53 -46.06
N THR A 17 46.03 -39.24 -46.39
CA THR A 17 47.18 -38.66 -47.11
C THR A 17 47.30 -37.18 -46.72
N GLY A 18 48.55 -36.72 -46.53
CA GLY A 18 48.87 -35.40 -46.01
C GLY A 18 48.96 -34.29 -47.07
N GLY A 19 49.18 -33.07 -46.58
CA GLY A 19 49.51 -31.89 -47.39
C GLY A 19 49.44 -30.61 -46.57
N GLU A 20 50.59 -30.08 -46.16
CA GLU A 20 50.77 -28.72 -45.64
C GLU A 20 50.52 -27.66 -46.74
N GLY A 21 49.91 -26.52 -46.37
CA GLY A 21 50.02 -25.26 -47.12
C GLY A 21 48.74 -24.43 -47.24
N ALA A 22 48.85 -23.13 -46.90
CA ALA A 22 47.87 -22.02 -47.00
C ALA A 22 46.73 -22.06 -45.95
N ARG A 23 46.72 -21.31 -44.84
CA ARG A 23 47.06 -19.90 -44.54
C ARG A 23 46.13 -18.88 -45.25
N VAL A 24 45.17 -18.40 -44.46
CA VAL A 24 44.50 -17.07 -44.49
C VAL A 24 43.47 -16.83 -45.59
N GLU A 25 42.25 -17.36 -45.45
CA GLU A 25 41.05 -16.73 -46.06
C GLU A 25 39.70 -17.17 -45.45
N ASP A 26 39.64 -18.29 -44.71
CA ASP A 26 38.35 -18.81 -44.17
C ASP A 26 37.87 -18.22 -42.84
N THR A 27 38.62 -17.30 -42.22
CA THR A 27 38.24 -16.72 -40.91
C THR A 27 37.33 -15.50 -41.01
N LEU A 28 37.16 -14.91 -42.20
CA LEU A 28 36.30 -13.73 -42.39
C LEU A 28 34.82 -14.11 -42.60
N GLY A 29 34.54 -15.22 -43.29
CA GLY A 29 33.18 -15.68 -43.58
C GLY A 29 32.42 -16.22 -42.35
N ILE A 30 33.13 -16.83 -41.41
CA ILE A 30 32.55 -17.38 -40.17
C ILE A 30 32.20 -16.25 -39.19
N MET A 31 33.00 -15.19 -39.13
CA MET A 31 32.72 -14.03 -38.27
C MET A 31 31.57 -13.14 -38.78
N LEU A 32 31.36 -13.03 -40.10
CA LEU A 32 30.19 -12.29 -40.63
C LEU A 32 28.87 -13.01 -40.34
N ARG A 33 28.86 -14.35 -40.41
CA ARG A 33 27.65 -15.15 -40.15
C ARG A 33 27.22 -15.09 -38.68
N GLN A 34 28.18 -15.09 -37.74
CA GLN A 34 27.91 -14.97 -36.31
C GLN A 34 27.33 -13.60 -35.90
N LYS A 35 27.78 -12.50 -36.53
CA LYS A 35 27.26 -11.15 -36.26
C LYS A 35 25.79 -10.99 -36.67
N ASN A 36 25.37 -11.62 -37.76
CA ASN A 36 23.98 -11.56 -38.22
C ASN A 36 23.02 -12.33 -37.29
N TYR A 37 23.43 -13.47 -36.72
CA TYR A 37 22.61 -14.18 -35.74
C TYR A 37 22.49 -13.44 -34.40
N LEU A 38 23.54 -12.73 -33.97
CA LEU A 38 23.49 -11.89 -32.78
C LEU A 38 22.54 -10.70 -33.00
N ALA A 39 22.61 -10.04 -34.15
CA ALA A 39 21.72 -8.93 -34.49
C ALA A 39 20.25 -9.36 -34.61
N LEU A 40 19.97 -10.51 -35.24
CA LEU A 40 18.61 -11.08 -35.29
C LEU A 40 18.11 -11.54 -33.91
N GLY A 41 18.99 -12.10 -33.07
CA GLY A 41 18.66 -12.47 -31.69
C GLY A 41 18.34 -11.25 -30.83
N VAL A 42 19.12 -10.18 -30.94
CA VAL A 42 18.89 -8.91 -30.23
C VAL A 42 17.63 -8.22 -30.75
N LEU A 43 17.37 -8.21 -32.06
CA LEU A 43 16.13 -7.68 -32.64
C LEU A 43 14.91 -8.49 -32.19
N GLY A 44 15.04 -9.82 -32.09
CA GLY A 44 14.00 -10.70 -31.52
C GLY A 44 13.75 -10.42 -30.03
N CYS A 45 14.80 -10.20 -29.23
CA CYS A 45 14.67 -9.81 -27.83
C CYS A 45 14.06 -8.41 -27.65
N ILE A 46 14.44 -7.44 -28.49
CA ILE A 46 13.86 -6.09 -28.47
C ILE A 46 12.38 -6.15 -28.88
N LEU A 47 12.02 -6.95 -29.89
CA LEU A 47 10.63 -7.15 -30.30
C LEU A 47 9.80 -7.83 -29.21
N LEU A 48 10.37 -8.83 -28.52
CA LEU A 48 9.75 -9.50 -27.37
C LEU A 48 9.62 -8.59 -26.13
N LEU A 49 10.58 -7.68 -25.92
CA LEU A 49 10.52 -6.66 -24.85
C LEU A 49 9.60 -5.49 -25.21
N SER A 50 9.32 -5.26 -26.50
CA SER A 50 8.36 -4.28 -27.00
C SER A 50 6.94 -4.82 -27.14
N ALA A 51 6.66 -6.04 -26.66
CA ALA A 51 5.30 -6.41 -26.28
C ALA A 51 4.89 -5.50 -25.13
N THR A 52 4.41 -4.31 -25.49
CA THR A 52 3.96 -3.25 -24.59
C THR A 52 3.05 -3.88 -23.55
N THR A 53 3.56 -4.08 -22.35
CA THR A 53 2.69 -4.32 -21.19
C THR A 53 1.79 -3.09 -21.13
N ALA A 54 0.51 -3.28 -21.41
CA ALA A 54 -0.47 -2.21 -21.39
C ALA A 54 -0.35 -1.47 -20.06
N ASP A 55 -0.42 -0.14 -20.12
CA ASP A 55 -0.47 0.67 -18.92
C ASP A 55 -1.79 0.36 -18.21
N ASN A 56 -1.71 -0.39 -17.11
CA ASN A 56 -2.85 -0.79 -16.30
C ASN A 56 -3.39 0.39 -15.45
N SER A 57 -2.75 1.56 -15.50
CA SER A 57 -3.20 2.73 -14.78
C SER A 57 -4.49 3.29 -15.37
N VAL A 58 -5.36 3.77 -14.49
CA VAL A 58 -6.58 4.48 -14.85
C VAL A 58 -6.32 5.97 -14.66
N HIS A 59 -6.74 6.78 -15.62
CA HIS A 59 -6.65 8.23 -15.51
C HIS A 59 -8.01 8.84 -15.21
N ILE A 60 -8.02 9.93 -14.46
CA ILE A 60 -9.22 10.71 -14.12
C ILE A 60 -9.01 12.19 -14.45
N LEU A 61 -10.10 12.89 -14.73
CA LEU A 61 -10.06 14.32 -15.00
C LEU A 61 -9.73 15.11 -13.73
N SER A 62 -8.67 15.92 -13.76
CA SER A 62 -8.27 16.75 -12.62
C SER A 62 -9.21 17.93 -12.40
N LYS A 63 -9.24 18.44 -11.16
CA LYS A 63 -9.80 19.75 -10.84
C LYS A 63 -9.02 20.90 -11.49
N TYR A 64 -7.75 20.69 -11.86
CA TYR A 64 -6.85 21.72 -12.40
C TYR A 64 -6.88 21.85 -13.94
N GLY A 65 -8.02 21.59 -14.58
CA GLY A 65 -8.22 21.75 -16.03
C GLY A 65 -7.86 20.50 -16.84
N HIS A 66 -7.34 20.66 -18.06
CA HIS A 66 -7.03 19.58 -19.04
C HIS A 66 -5.93 18.59 -18.62
N GLN A 67 -5.53 18.56 -17.34
CA GLN A 67 -4.57 17.60 -16.82
C GLN A 67 -5.28 16.32 -16.37
N THR A 68 -4.74 15.18 -16.76
CA THR A 68 -5.18 13.87 -16.29
C THR A 68 -4.39 13.49 -15.04
N LEU A 69 -5.07 13.03 -14.00
CA LEU A 69 -4.44 12.44 -12.81
C LEU A 69 -4.49 10.92 -12.93
N THR A 70 -3.49 10.24 -12.37
CA THR A 70 -3.51 8.78 -12.28
C THR A 70 -4.27 8.37 -11.03
N SER A 71 -5.36 7.62 -11.20
CA SER A 71 -6.10 7.06 -10.09
C SER A 71 -5.22 6.09 -9.31
N THR A 72 -5.31 6.17 -7.99
CA THR A 72 -4.67 5.18 -7.11
C THR A 72 -5.63 4.07 -6.69
N THR A 73 -6.94 4.26 -6.91
CA THR A 73 -8.01 3.38 -6.43
C THR A 73 -8.69 2.59 -7.54
N LEU A 74 -8.51 2.99 -8.80
CA LEU A 74 -8.98 2.28 -9.98
C LEU A 74 -7.81 1.69 -10.76
N LYS A 75 -8.04 0.53 -11.39
CA LYS A 75 -7.05 -0.14 -12.24
C LYS A 75 -7.71 -0.87 -13.39
N TRP A 76 -7.04 -0.91 -14.54
CA TRP A 76 -7.39 -1.84 -15.61
C TRP A 76 -6.75 -3.20 -15.34
N LEU A 77 -7.61 -4.21 -15.19
CA LEU A 77 -7.22 -5.58 -14.89
C LEU A 77 -7.32 -6.43 -16.16
N PRO A 78 -6.19 -6.90 -16.73
CA PRO A 78 -6.24 -7.86 -17.83
C PRO A 78 -7.07 -9.07 -17.46
N VAL A 79 -7.99 -9.49 -18.34
CA VAL A 79 -8.89 -10.63 -18.07
C VAL A 79 -8.12 -11.93 -17.76
N ALA A 80 -6.92 -12.08 -18.31
CA ALA A 80 -6.03 -13.21 -18.01
C ALA A 80 -5.62 -13.29 -16.52
N HIS A 81 -5.70 -12.17 -15.79
CA HIS A 81 -5.41 -12.05 -14.36
C HIS A 81 -6.69 -11.93 -13.51
N TYR A 82 -7.86 -12.05 -14.13
CA TYR A 82 -9.13 -12.06 -13.43
C TYR A 82 -9.54 -13.49 -13.10
N ASN A 83 -9.68 -13.77 -11.81
CA ASN A 83 -10.24 -15.02 -11.30
C ASN A 83 -11.54 -14.68 -10.56
N PRO A 84 -12.70 -15.20 -11.00
CA PRO A 84 -13.98 -14.95 -10.34
C PRO A 84 -14.04 -15.41 -8.87
N SER A 85 -13.14 -16.33 -8.46
CA SER A 85 -13.03 -16.75 -7.05
C SER A 85 -12.30 -15.74 -6.17
N ASP A 86 -11.56 -14.80 -6.75
CA ASP A 86 -10.92 -13.73 -6.01
C ASP A 86 -11.97 -12.65 -5.70
N SER A 87 -11.90 -12.04 -4.51
CA SER A 87 -12.82 -10.98 -4.07
C SER A 87 -12.56 -9.62 -4.74
N LYS A 88 -12.27 -9.61 -6.04
CA LYS A 88 -12.00 -8.39 -6.81
C LYS A 88 -13.32 -7.68 -7.13
N GLN A 89 -13.35 -6.38 -6.91
CA GLN A 89 -14.55 -5.57 -7.17
C GLN A 89 -14.46 -4.98 -8.57
N ILE A 90 -15.16 -5.58 -9.53
CA ILE A 90 -15.22 -5.10 -10.91
C ILE A 90 -16.36 -4.09 -11.07
N ILE A 91 -16.11 -2.99 -11.79
CA ILE A 91 -17.09 -1.92 -11.96
C ILE A 91 -18.28 -2.38 -12.79
N ILE A 92 -19.47 -2.15 -12.24
CA ILE A 92 -20.75 -2.44 -12.87
C ILE A 92 -21.21 -1.20 -13.65
N GLY A 93 -21.40 -1.36 -14.95
CA GLY A 93 -21.94 -0.29 -15.81
C GLY A 93 -23.44 -0.42 -16.04
N GLY A 94 -24.02 -1.61 -15.89
CA GLY A 94 -25.45 -1.83 -16.08
C GLY A 94 -25.88 -3.24 -15.69
N SER A 95 -27.10 -3.59 -16.10
CA SER A 95 -27.66 -4.93 -15.86
C SER A 95 -28.55 -5.37 -17.00
N GLU A 96 -28.60 -6.69 -17.21
CA GLU A 96 -29.48 -7.36 -18.16
C GLU A 96 -30.69 -7.95 -17.41
N ASN A 97 -31.89 -7.65 -17.91
CA ASN A 97 -33.14 -8.21 -17.45
C ASN A 97 -33.36 -9.56 -18.15
N VAL A 98 -33.19 -10.66 -17.41
CA VAL A 98 -33.42 -12.00 -17.96
C VAL A 98 -34.88 -12.42 -17.70
N PRO A 99 -35.66 -12.82 -18.73
CA PRO A 99 -37.00 -13.37 -18.52
C PRO A 99 -36.92 -14.74 -17.81
N ASP A 100 -37.87 -15.00 -16.89
CA ASP A 100 -37.86 -16.09 -15.90
C ASP A 100 -37.64 -17.52 -16.45
N SER A 101 -37.77 -17.76 -17.75
CA SER A 101 -37.68 -19.11 -18.35
C SER A 101 -36.26 -19.69 -18.45
N GLN A 102 -35.20 -18.92 -18.18
CA GLN A 102 -33.80 -19.39 -18.28
C GLN A 102 -33.03 -19.37 -16.95
N GLY A 103 -33.67 -18.98 -15.84
CA GLY A 103 -33.01 -18.70 -14.54
C GLY A 103 -32.95 -19.87 -13.54
N ALA A 104 -33.58 -21.01 -13.82
CA ALA A 104 -33.88 -22.06 -12.84
C ALA A 104 -32.72 -23.01 -12.49
N THR A 105 -31.46 -22.68 -12.74
CA THR A 105 -30.36 -23.49 -12.21
C THR A 105 -29.22 -22.60 -11.75
N ILE A 106 -28.75 -22.90 -10.53
CA ILE A 106 -27.59 -22.36 -9.82
C ILE A 106 -27.90 -21.10 -8.98
N ILE A 107 -28.18 -21.36 -7.70
CA ILE A 107 -27.78 -20.51 -6.57
C ILE A 107 -26.72 -21.31 -5.82
N HIS A 108 -25.46 -20.91 -5.96
CA HIS A 108 -24.46 -21.08 -4.91
C HIS A 108 -24.18 -19.66 -4.41
N LEU A 109 -24.53 -19.36 -3.15
CA LEU A 109 -23.61 -18.77 -2.17
C LEU A 109 -24.32 -18.56 -0.82
N ASP A 110 -23.68 -19.13 0.21
CA ASP A 110 -23.47 -18.60 1.56
C ASP A 110 -24.64 -18.04 2.36
N ARG A 111 -25.21 -18.94 3.16
CA ARG A 111 -26.11 -18.65 4.29
C ARG A 111 -25.34 -18.71 5.60
N HIS A 112 -24.58 -17.67 5.93
CA HIS A 112 -24.03 -17.46 7.29
C HIS A 112 -24.01 -15.98 7.70
N ASN A 113 -25.18 -15.31 7.73
CA ASN A 113 -25.52 -14.39 8.84
C ASN A 113 -26.96 -13.89 8.72
N ALA A 114 -27.90 -14.61 9.35
CA ALA A 114 -29.23 -14.09 9.63
C ALA A 114 -29.81 -14.85 10.82
N ARG A 115 -29.31 -14.54 12.03
CA ARG A 115 -30.07 -14.77 13.26
C ARG A 115 -30.25 -13.41 13.93
N ASN A 116 -31.49 -13.18 14.36
CA ASN A 116 -31.99 -12.09 15.20
C ASN A 116 -32.61 -10.90 14.48
N VAL A 117 -33.75 -11.11 13.81
CA VAL A 117 -34.94 -10.28 14.05
C VAL A 117 -36.19 -11.17 13.90
N SER A 118 -36.93 -11.38 14.99
CA SER A 118 -38.25 -12.01 14.97
C SER A 118 -39.18 -11.19 15.86
N ARG A 119 -40.16 -10.51 15.25
CA ARG A 119 -41.59 -10.56 15.60
C ARG A 119 -42.37 -9.37 15.02
N LYS A 120 -43.60 -9.68 14.58
CA LYS A 120 -44.73 -8.82 14.17
C LYS A 120 -44.55 -8.12 12.81
N SER A 121 -45.52 -8.09 11.91
CA SER A 121 -46.93 -8.47 11.94
C SER A 121 -47.46 -8.70 10.51
N ARG A 122 -48.45 -9.58 10.46
CA ARG A 122 -49.40 -9.91 9.39
C ARG A 122 -49.92 -8.65 8.67
N ASP A 123 -49.80 -8.63 7.34
CA ASP A 123 -50.82 -8.17 6.40
C ASP A 123 -50.58 -8.82 5.02
N GLU A 124 -51.62 -9.50 4.55
CA GLU A 124 -51.70 -10.22 3.29
C GLU A 124 -52.13 -9.27 2.18
N ASN A 125 -51.18 -8.81 1.36
CA ASN A 125 -51.40 -8.39 -0.02
C ASN A 125 -50.04 -8.03 -0.63
N TYR A 126 -49.70 -8.63 -1.77
CA TYR A 126 -48.51 -8.47 -2.64
C TYR A 126 -47.82 -9.82 -2.91
N ALA A 127 -48.57 -10.75 -3.50
CA ALA A 127 -48.00 -11.87 -4.20
C ALA A 127 -47.75 -11.46 -5.66
N ASN A 128 -46.53 -11.72 -6.14
CA ASN A 128 -46.06 -11.69 -7.53
C ASN A 128 -45.49 -10.36 -8.05
N GLN A 129 -44.47 -9.82 -7.37
CA GLN A 129 -43.33 -9.28 -8.12
C GLN A 129 -42.32 -10.42 -8.25
N ALA A 130 -42.33 -11.10 -9.39
CA ALA A 130 -41.25 -12.00 -9.76
C ALA A 130 -39.95 -11.20 -9.65
N GLU A 131 -39.06 -11.64 -8.77
CA GLU A 131 -37.75 -11.02 -8.56
C GLU A 131 -36.94 -11.26 -9.84
N ILE A 132 -37.01 -10.31 -10.78
CA ILE A 132 -36.32 -10.37 -12.07
C ILE A 132 -34.84 -10.59 -11.79
N LYS A 133 -34.34 -11.79 -12.13
CA LYS A 133 -32.92 -12.11 -12.01
C LYS A 133 -32.13 -11.23 -12.98
N ARG A 134 -31.36 -10.29 -12.44
CA ARG A 134 -30.55 -9.34 -13.21
C ARG A 134 -29.13 -9.88 -13.35
N LEU A 135 -28.66 -10.06 -14.58
CA LEU A 135 -27.24 -10.35 -14.84
C LEU A 135 -26.45 -9.05 -14.86
N VAL A 136 -25.23 -9.09 -14.37
CA VAL A 136 -24.39 -7.88 -14.25
C VAL A 136 -23.66 -7.61 -15.56
N LEU A 137 -23.61 -6.34 -15.95
CA LEU A 137 -22.78 -5.85 -17.05
C LEU A 137 -21.58 -5.11 -16.48
N TYR A 138 -20.39 -5.63 -16.74
CA TYR A 138 -19.14 -5.04 -16.29
C TYR A 138 -18.55 -4.10 -17.33
N VAL A 139 -17.88 -3.05 -16.83
CA VAL A 139 -17.11 -2.13 -17.67
C VAL A 139 -15.81 -2.82 -18.08
N CYS A 140 -15.60 -2.93 -19.39
CA CYS A 140 -14.36 -3.45 -19.97
C CYS A 140 -13.78 -2.47 -20.98
N ARG A 141 -12.49 -2.60 -21.29
CA ARG A 141 -11.85 -1.94 -22.45
C ARG A 141 -11.11 -2.94 -23.31
N ALA A 142 -11.10 -2.69 -24.61
CA ALA A 142 -10.33 -3.47 -25.58
C ALA A 142 -9.64 -2.54 -26.59
N MET A 143 -8.52 -2.99 -27.14
CA MET A 143 -7.78 -2.27 -28.18
C MET A 143 -8.47 -2.52 -29.53
N HIS A 144 -9.21 -1.53 -30.02
CA HIS A 144 -9.92 -1.59 -31.29
C HIS A 144 -9.30 -0.61 -32.28
N SER A 145 -8.82 -1.10 -33.43
CA SER A 145 -8.21 -0.26 -34.47
C SER A 145 -7.09 0.67 -33.98
N GLY A 146 -6.31 0.22 -32.99
CA GLY A 146 -5.17 0.97 -32.45
C GLY A 146 -5.51 1.95 -31.32
N VAL A 147 -6.77 2.03 -30.88
CA VAL A 147 -7.20 2.86 -29.75
C VAL A 147 -7.92 2.01 -28.70
N TRP A 148 -7.80 2.39 -27.43
CA TRP A 148 -8.54 1.74 -26.34
C TRP A 148 -9.96 2.30 -26.27
N VAL A 149 -10.94 1.42 -26.30
CA VAL A 149 -12.36 1.76 -26.28
C VAL A 149 -13.04 0.98 -25.16
N ALA A 150 -13.93 1.63 -24.42
CA ALA A 150 -14.74 0.99 -23.40
C ALA A 150 -15.99 0.36 -24.01
N GLY A 151 -16.44 -0.72 -23.39
CA GLY A 151 -17.64 -1.43 -23.77
C GLY A 151 -18.14 -2.33 -22.65
N THR A 152 -18.86 -3.37 -23.06
CA THR A 152 -19.61 -4.23 -22.14
C THR A 152 -19.04 -5.63 -22.10
N GLN A 153 -18.82 -6.16 -20.90
CA GLN A 153 -18.63 -7.58 -20.67
C GLN A 153 -19.80 -8.12 -19.84
N LYS A 154 -20.51 -9.12 -20.37
CA LYS A 154 -21.61 -9.77 -19.65
C LYS A 154 -21.05 -10.85 -18.74
N GLU A 155 -21.57 -10.97 -17.52
CA GLU A 155 -21.07 -11.90 -16.50
C GLU A 155 -20.80 -13.34 -16.99
N LYS A 156 -21.62 -13.87 -17.91
CA LYS A 156 -21.45 -15.23 -18.46
C LYS A 156 -20.53 -15.32 -19.68
N GLU A 157 -20.23 -14.19 -20.31
CA GLU A 157 -19.45 -14.09 -21.53
C GLU A 157 -18.00 -13.74 -21.18
N LYS A 158 -17.03 -14.41 -21.81
CA LYS A 158 -15.59 -14.10 -21.66
C LYS A 158 -15.08 -13.20 -22.78
N VAL A 159 -15.93 -12.29 -23.24
CA VAL A 159 -15.61 -11.34 -24.31
C VAL A 159 -16.04 -9.94 -23.89
N CYS A 160 -15.24 -8.96 -24.30
CA CYS A 160 -15.58 -7.55 -24.23
C CYS A 160 -16.09 -7.09 -25.59
N THR A 161 -17.32 -6.62 -25.65
CA THR A 161 -17.91 -6.08 -26.88
C THR A 161 -17.79 -4.57 -26.86
N VAL A 162 -17.07 -4.02 -27.84
CA VAL A 162 -16.77 -2.60 -27.99
C VAL A 162 -17.16 -2.12 -29.39
N THR A 163 -17.30 -0.81 -29.55
CA THR A 163 -17.60 -0.22 -30.86
C THR A 163 -17.00 1.17 -31.00
N ILE A 164 -16.51 1.48 -32.19
CA ILE A 164 -16.10 2.82 -32.58
C ILE A 164 -16.14 2.92 -34.12
N HIS A 165 -16.52 4.08 -34.65
CA HIS A 165 -16.56 4.36 -36.09
C HIS A 165 -17.42 3.38 -36.91
N GLY A 166 -18.54 2.93 -36.35
CA GLY A 166 -19.54 2.08 -37.00
C GLY A 166 -19.21 0.59 -37.00
N VAL A 167 -18.18 0.16 -36.26
CA VAL A 167 -17.74 -1.25 -36.24
C VAL A 167 -17.86 -1.82 -34.83
N VAL A 168 -18.81 -2.75 -34.68
CA VAL A 168 -19.00 -3.53 -33.45
C VAL A 168 -18.12 -4.78 -33.50
N GLN A 169 -17.34 -5.01 -32.45
CA GLN A 169 -16.47 -6.18 -32.36
C GLN A 169 -16.32 -6.70 -30.93
N SER A 170 -16.28 -8.03 -30.80
CA SER A 170 -16.02 -8.72 -29.55
C SER A 170 -14.57 -9.19 -29.47
N TYR A 171 -13.93 -8.97 -28.31
CA TYR A 171 -12.54 -9.32 -28.05
C TYR A 171 -12.42 -10.27 -26.86
N GLU A 172 -11.63 -11.34 -27.01
CA GLU A 172 -11.26 -12.24 -25.90
C GLU A 172 -10.08 -11.69 -25.07
N LYS A 173 -9.26 -10.82 -25.67
CA LYS A 173 -8.17 -10.10 -24.99
C LYS A 173 -8.64 -8.70 -24.65
N TYR A 174 -8.99 -8.50 -23.40
CA TYR A 174 -9.52 -7.24 -22.89
C TYR A 174 -9.14 -7.04 -21.43
N GLU A 175 -9.48 -5.87 -20.90
CA GLU A 175 -9.25 -5.50 -19.52
C GLU A 175 -10.58 -5.10 -18.86
N LEU A 176 -10.74 -5.46 -17.59
CA LEU A 176 -11.88 -5.09 -16.76
C LEU A 176 -11.50 -3.90 -15.89
N LEU A 177 -12.44 -2.99 -15.64
CA LEU A 177 -12.21 -1.90 -14.71
C LEU A 177 -12.41 -2.40 -13.27
N GLU A 178 -11.35 -2.35 -12.46
CA GLU A 178 -11.33 -2.80 -11.07
C GLU A 178 -11.35 -1.61 -10.11
N ASN A 179 -12.23 -1.67 -9.10
CA ASN A 179 -12.14 -0.88 -7.88
C ASN A 179 -11.23 -1.60 -6.89
N VAL A 180 -9.98 -1.15 -6.82
CA VAL A 180 -8.94 -1.78 -6.04
C VAL A 180 -9.31 -1.73 -4.56
N ASP A 181 -9.46 -2.92 -3.95
CA ASP A 181 -9.85 -3.11 -2.56
C ASP A 181 -11.15 -2.36 -2.15
N GLY A 182 -12.01 -2.02 -3.12
CA GLY A 182 -13.21 -1.21 -2.87
C GLY A 182 -12.90 0.19 -2.33
N ALA A 183 -11.73 0.74 -2.64
CA ALA A 183 -11.27 2.02 -2.13
C ALA A 183 -11.85 3.23 -2.87
N ALA A 184 -12.17 3.06 -4.16
CA ALA A 184 -12.72 4.12 -4.99
C ALA A 184 -14.18 4.37 -4.62
N ARG A 185 -14.53 5.64 -4.44
CA ARG A 185 -15.93 6.06 -4.45
C ARG A 185 -16.31 6.45 -5.86
N ILE A 186 -17.01 5.53 -6.52
CA ILE A 186 -17.49 5.73 -7.88
C ILE A 186 -18.94 6.18 -7.92
N SER A 187 -19.28 7.02 -8.89
CA SER A 187 -20.64 7.42 -9.20
C SER A 187 -20.83 7.58 -10.71
N TRP A 188 -22.07 7.41 -11.16
CA TRP A 188 -22.48 7.71 -12.52
C TRP A 188 -23.14 9.08 -12.50
N ILE A 189 -22.52 10.07 -13.16
CA ILE A 189 -22.99 11.45 -13.17
C ILE A 189 -23.58 11.77 -14.53
N GLN A 190 -24.79 12.34 -14.54
CA GLN A 190 -25.46 12.77 -15.75
C GLN A 190 -24.59 13.78 -16.52
N TRP A 191 -24.51 13.55 -17.83
CA TRP A 191 -23.74 14.37 -18.75
C TRP A 191 -24.53 14.58 -20.04
N ASN A 192 -24.38 15.76 -20.63
CA ASN A 192 -24.85 16.03 -21.98
C ASN A 192 -23.79 16.80 -22.77
N LYS A 193 -23.92 16.83 -24.10
CA LYS A 193 -22.95 17.47 -25.00
C LYS A 193 -22.70 18.96 -24.73
N TYR A 194 -23.59 19.66 -24.01
CA TYR A 194 -23.46 21.08 -23.70
C TYR A 194 -22.80 21.33 -22.33
N THR A 195 -22.62 20.28 -21.53
CA THR A 195 -21.94 20.34 -20.23
C THR A 195 -20.53 19.78 -20.35
N PRO A 196 -19.51 20.43 -19.76
CA PRO A 196 -18.19 19.83 -19.69
C PRO A 196 -18.23 18.55 -18.84
N PRO A 197 -17.34 17.57 -19.10
CA PRO A 197 -17.20 16.42 -18.23
C PRO A 197 -16.90 16.84 -16.77
N PRO A 198 -17.51 16.18 -15.78
CA PRO A 198 -17.27 16.48 -14.38
C PRO A 198 -15.86 16.10 -13.93
N VAL A 199 -15.34 16.79 -12.91
CA VAL A 199 -14.07 16.44 -12.26
C VAL A 199 -14.13 14.99 -11.76
N GLY A 200 -13.04 14.25 -11.91
CA GLY A 200 -12.96 12.83 -11.56
C GLY A 200 -13.50 11.90 -12.66
N ALA A 201 -13.96 12.42 -13.80
CA ALA A 201 -14.40 11.59 -14.92
C ALA A 201 -13.29 10.61 -15.35
N VAL A 202 -13.65 9.34 -15.46
CA VAL A 202 -12.72 8.22 -15.67
C VAL A 202 -12.42 8.05 -17.16
N TYR A 203 -11.14 8.04 -17.50
CA TYR A 203 -10.68 7.79 -18.86
C TYR A 203 -10.56 6.30 -19.16
N VAL A 204 -10.93 5.94 -20.39
CA VAL A 204 -10.59 4.65 -20.98
C VAL A 204 -9.10 4.58 -21.31
N ASP A 205 -8.55 5.70 -21.77
CA ASP A 205 -7.13 5.89 -22.09
C ASP A 205 -6.72 7.35 -21.79
N LYS A 206 -6.40 8.18 -22.79
CA LYS A 206 -6.01 9.60 -22.57
C LYS A 206 -7.00 10.61 -23.12
N THR A 207 -7.82 10.20 -24.09
CA THR A 207 -8.70 11.11 -24.85
C THR A 207 -10.18 10.78 -24.70
N MET A 208 -10.49 9.55 -24.32
CA MET A 208 -11.85 9.01 -24.28
C MET A 208 -12.26 8.66 -22.85
N LEU A 209 -13.53 8.93 -22.52
CA LEU A 209 -14.08 8.72 -21.17
C LEU A 209 -15.03 7.51 -21.14
N VAL A 210 -15.06 6.82 -19.99
CA VAL A 210 -16.02 5.75 -19.72
C VAL A 210 -17.41 6.35 -19.55
N ALA A 211 -18.34 5.89 -20.36
CA ALA A 211 -19.70 6.43 -20.42
C ALA A 211 -20.74 5.32 -20.50
N ARG A 212 -21.99 5.66 -20.17
CA ARG A 212 -23.15 4.80 -20.42
C ARG A 212 -24.36 5.60 -20.83
N HIS A 213 -25.27 4.97 -21.56
CA HIS A 213 -26.53 5.56 -21.97
C HIS A 213 -27.69 4.76 -21.34
N GLU A 214 -28.62 5.45 -20.66
CA GLU A 214 -29.83 4.82 -20.12
C GLU A 214 -30.74 4.41 -21.28
N VAL A 215 -31.29 3.19 -21.23
CA VAL A 215 -32.21 2.71 -22.27
C VAL A 215 -33.54 3.49 -22.19
N PRO A 216 -34.10 3.97 -23.32
CA PRO A 216 -35.38 4.69 -23.32
C PRO A 216 -36.51 3.89 -22.67
N LYS A 217 -37.30 4.55 -21.83
CA LYS A 217 -38.41 3.94 -21.06
C LYS A 217 -39.62 3.57 -21.91
N ASP A 218 -39.67 4.04 -23.15
CA ASP A 218 -40.76 3.77 -24.10
C ASP A 218 -40.72 2.34 -24.66
N LEU A 219 -39.62 1.61 -24.45
CA LEU A 219 -39.51 0.18 -24.72
C LEU A 219 -40.25 -0.59 -23.62
N GLU A 220 -41.34 -1.30 -23.98
CA GLU A 220 -42.20 -1.98 -23.01
C GLU A 220 -41.45 -2.99 -22.11
N LYS A 221 -40.30 -3.54 -22.57
CA LYS A 221 -39.41 -4.44 -21.81
C LYS A 221 -37.96 -4.33 -22.29
N PRO A 222 -37.16 -3.35 -21.83
CA PRO A 222 -35.79 -3.22 -22.28
C PRO A 222 -34.94 -4.39 -21.76
N ARG A 223 -34.14 -5.01 -22.63
CA ARG A 223 -33.25 -6.12 -22.24
C ARG A 223 -32.17 -5.66 -21.27
N TYR A 224 -31.70 -4.42 -21.43
CA TYR A 224 -30.64 -3.84 -20.61
C TYR A 224 -31.14 -2.59 -19.89
N THR A 225 -30.54 -2.26 -18.74
CA THR A 225 -30.81 -0.98 -18.07
C THR A 225 -30.00 0.16 -18.65
N HIS A 226 -28.76 -0.13 -19.07
CA HIS A 226 -27.84 0.84 -19.66
C HIS A 226 -26.99 0.17 -20.73
N TYR A 227 -26.63 0.93 -21.76
CA TYR A 227 -25.61 0.56 -22.74
C TYR A 227 -24.28 1.19 -22.33
N ILE A 228 -23.26 0.38 -22.07
CA ILE A 228 -21.92 0.85 -21.70
C ILE A 228 -21.13 1.13 -22.97
N GLY A 229 -20.44 2.26 -23.00
CA GLY A 229 -19.65 2.67 -24.16
C GLY A 229 -18.65 3.74 -23.81
N THR A 230 -18.34 4.56 -24.80
CA THR A 230 -17.25 5.52 -24.73
C THR A 230 -17.71 6.90 -25.16
N LEU A 231 -17.38 7.92 -24.39
CA LEU A 231 -17.52 9.31 -24.84
C LEU A 231 -16.30 9.68 -25.70
N SER A 232 -16.55 9.84 -26.99
CA SER A 232 -15.56 10.28 -27.97
C SER A 232 -15.50 11.80 -28.04
N SER A 233 -14.30 12.38 -28.14
CA SER A 233 -14.06 13.82 -28.30
C SER A 233 -14.71 14.71 -27.22
N PRO A 234 -14.30 14.58 -25.93
CA PRO A 234 -14.89 15.36 -24.83
C PRO A 234 -14.77 16.88 -25.00
N GLU A 235 -13.81 17.35 -25.82
CA GLU A 235 -13.55 18.78 -26.03
C GLU A 235 -14.46 19.44 -27.10
N ASN A 236 -15.10 18.66 -27.99
CA ASN A 236 -15.81 19.18 -29.19
C ASN A 236 -17.27 18.72 -29.28
N PHE A 237 -18.08 18.95 -28.24
CA PHE A 237 -19.48 18.48 -28.19
C PHE A 237 -19.59 16.97 -28.47
N GLY A 238 -18.82 16.18 -27.71
CA GLY A 238 -18.67 14.74 -27.93
C GLY A 238 -19.98 13.95 -27.97
N THR A 239 -19.88 12.70 -28.41
CA THR A 239 -20.99 11.76 -28.42
C THR A 239 -20.60 10.48 -27.70
N ILE A 240 -21.53 9.95 -26.92
CA ILE A 240 -21.40 8.63 -26.31
C ILE A 240 -21.72 7.62 -27.39
N VAL A 241 -20.74 6.79 -27.75
CA VAL A 241 -20.89 5.70 -28.71
C VAL A 241 -20.98 4.39 -27.94
N TYR A 242 -22.00 3.58 -28.23
CA TYR A 242 -22.29 2.34 -27.52
C TYR A 242 -22.89 1.29 -28.45
N VAL A 243 -22.92 0.04 -27.97
CA VAL A 243 -23.57 -1.08 -28.67
C VAL A 243 -24.98 -1.26 -28.10
N ASN A 244 -26.00 -1.19 -28.95
CA ASN A 244 -27.40 -1.39 -28.54
C ASN A 244 -27.72 -2.89 -28.35
N GLU A 245 -28.97 -3.20 -28.03
CA GLU A 245 -29.41 -4.59 -27.81
C GLU A 245 -29.45 -5.46 -29.07
N ASN A 246 -29.50 -4.84 -30.25
CA ASN A 246 -29.47 -5.51 -31.55
C ASN A 246 -28.04 -5.87 -32.01
N GLY A 247 -27.03 -5.33 -31.32
CA GLY A 247 -25.63 -5.48 -31.69
C GLY A 247 -25.15 -4.44 -32.70
N ASP A 248 -25.89 -3.34 -32.87
CA ASP A 248 -25.53 -2.23 -33.74
C ASP A 248 -24.86 -1.09 -32.95
N GLU A 249 -24.02 -0.31 -33.62
CA GLU A 249 -23.47 0.92 -33.06
C GLU A 249 -24.53 2.03 -33.07
N GLU A 250 -24.72 2.66 -31.92
CA GLU A 250 -25.51 3.87 -31.78
C GLU A 250 -24.73 4.97 -31.08
N SER A 251 -25.24 6.20 -31.21
CA SER A 251 -24.66 7.35 -30.53
C SER A 251 -25.71 8.21 -29.84
N ALA A 252 -25.39 8.67 -28.64
CA ALA A 252 -26.21 9.57 -27.86
C ALA A 252 -25.47 10.87 -27.52
N LYS A 253 -26.24 11.96 -27.42
CA LYS A 253 -25.76 13.30 -27.05
C LYS A 253 -25.87 13.57 -25.54
N SER A 254 -26.37 12.59 -24.78
CA SER A 254 -26.53 12.62 -23.33
C SER A 254 -26.48 11.20 -22.76
N GLY A 255 -26.10 11.10 -21.50
CA GLY A 255 -25.99 9.85 -20.77
C GLY A 255 -25.35 10.10 -19.42
N GLU A 256 -24.52 9.17 -18.98
CA GLU A 256 -23.82 9.27 -17.71
C GLU A 256 -22.34 8.95 -17.89
N LEU A 257 -21.49 9.66 -17.15
CA LEU A 257 -20.05 9.42 -17.11
C LEU A 257 -19.69 8.76 -15.78
N LEU A 258 -18.75 7.82 -15.84
CA LEU A 258 -18.17 7.24 -14.63
C LEU A 258 -17.24 8.26 -13.99
N VAL A 259 -17.41 8.51 -12.70
CA VAL A 259 -16.64 9.50 -11.94
C VAL A 259 -16.08 8.85 -10.68
N GLU A 260 -14.80 9.05 -10.43
CA GLU A 260 -14.14 8.75 -9.15
C GLU A 260 -14.09 10.03 -8.30
N ALA A 261 -14.62 9.97 -7.08
CA ALA A 261 -14.49 11.05 -6.10
C ALA A 261 -13.23 10.83 -5.26
N GLU A 262 -12.34 11.82 -5.22
CA GLU A 262 -11.16 11.80 -4.36
C GLU A 262 -11.51 12.23 -2.91
N PRO A 263 -11.00 11.53 -1.89
CA PRO A 263 -11.15 11.96 -0.50
C PRO A 263 -10.32 13.22 -0.19
N ILE A 264 -10.79 14.02 0.76
CA ILE A 264 -10.12 15.26 1.21
C ILE A 264 -9.32 15.06 2.51
N ARG A 265 -9.63 14.02 3.28
CA ARG A 265 -8.91 13.61 4.51
C ARG A 265 -9.25 12.18 4.89
N TYR A 266 -8.42 11.60 5.75
CA TYR A 266 -8.69 10.30 6.35
C TYR A 266 -8.87 10.37 7.85
N GLU A 267 -9.55 9.38 8.39
CA GLU A 267 -9.55 9.02 9.79
C GLU A 267 -9.17 7.53 9.90
N LEU A 268 -8.16 7.25 10.70
CA LEU A 268 -7.72 5.90 10.99
C LEU A 268 -8.26 5.49 12.37
N GLY A 269 -9.39 4.80 12.34
CA GLY A 269 -10.13 4.37 13.53
C GLY A 269 -9.71 3.01 14.05
N SER A 270 -9.84 2.83 15.37
CA SER A 270 -9.66 1.54 16.05
C SER A 270 -8.33 0.86 15.71
N VAL A 271 -7.24 1.63 15.67
CA VAL A 271 -5.92 1.10 15.37
C VAL A 271 -5.51 0.09 16.43
N LYS A 272 -5.17 -1.12 15.99
CA LYS A 272 -4.58 -2.18 16.79
C LYS A 272 -3.14 -2.39 16.35
N LEU A 273 -2.18 -2.06 17.21
CA LEU A 273 -0.77 -2.36 17.00
C LEU A 273 -0.47 -3.81 17.43
N ASN A 274 0.30 -4.52 16.62
CA ASN A 274 0.72 -5.88 16.92
C ASN A 274 2.15 -5.90 17.46
N TRP A 275 2.31 -5.59 18.75
CA TRP A 275 3.62 -5.54 19.40
C TRP A 275 4.31 -6.90 19.48
N SER A 276 3.56 -8.00 19.52
CA SER A 276 4.14 -9.36 19.45
C SER A 276 4.93 -9.60 18.15
N LYS A 277 4.62 -8.86 17.09
CA LYS A 277 5.32 -8.92 15.79
C LYS A 277 6.25 -7.71 15.55
N ARG A 278 6.61 -6.99 16.60
CA ARG A 278 7.56 -5.87 16.51
C ARG A 278 8.92 -6.37 16.01
N ARG A 279 9.52 -5.57 15.13
CA ARG A 279 10.89 -5.78 14.66
C ARG A 279 11.73 -4.55 14.94
N ASP A 280 12.84 -4.74 15.65
CA ASP A 280 13.86 -3.70 15.82
C ASP A 280 14.76 -3.73 14.56
N ILE A 281 14.72 -2.67 13.75
CA ILE A 281 15.56 -2.51 12.54
C ILE A 281 16.97 -2.12 12.93
N LYS A 282 17.08 -1.18 13.88
CA LYS A 282 18.35 -0.64 14.36
C LYS A 282 18.22 -0.30 15.83
N ARG A 283 19.22 -0.64 16.63
CA ARG A 283 19.32 -0.28 18.05
C ARG A 283 20.75 0.10 18.37
N VAL A 284 20.98 1.37 18.70
CA VAL A 284 22.32 1.91 18.92
C VAL A 284 22.37 2.63 20.28
N PRO A 285 23.27 2.22 21.20
CA PRO A 285 23.45 2.92 22.46
C PRO A 285 24.01 4.33 22.22
N ARG A 286 23.49 5.31 22.96
CA ARG A 286 23.89 6.71 22.91
C ARG A 286 24.03 7.27 24.32
N ILE A 287 25.04 8.12 24.50
CA ILE A 287 25.15 9.00 25.67
C ILE A 287 24.31 10.24 25.38
N LEU A 288 23.37 10.53 26.25
CA LEU A 288 22.43 11.64 26.13
C LEU A 288 22.94 12.91 26.83
N SER A 289 23.54 12.75 28.01
CA SER A 289 24.04 13.85 28.82
C SER A 289 25.07 13.33 29.83
N GLU A 290 25.99 14.21 30.25
CA GLU A 290 26.93 13.98 31.35
C GLU A 290 26.75 15.10 32.38
N ALA A 291 26.62 14.71 33.65
CA ALA A 291 26.33 15.60 34.75
C ALA A 291 27.20 15.28 35.96
N THR A 292 27.41 16.26 36.84
CA THR A 292 28.19 16.06 38.07
C THR A 292 27.40 16.59 39.25
N ILE A 293 26.88 15.66 40.04
CA ILE A 293 26.08 15.97 41.22
C ILE A 293 27.01 16.07 42.43
N VAL A 294 26.97 17.20 43.14
CA VAL A 294 27.87 17.48 44.27
C VAL A 294 27.12 17.90 45.52
N ASN A 295 27.48 17.33 46.67
CA ASN A 295 26.98 17.77 47.97
C ASN A 295 28.00 18.70 48.65
N ARG A 296 27.75 20.02 48.57
CA ARG A 296 28.54 21.03 49.28
C ARG A 296 27.99 21.37 50.68
N GLY A 297 26.88 20.76 51.07
CA GLY A 297 26.28 20.95 52.38
C GLY A 297 27.11 20.31 53.50
N ALA A 298 26.83 20.72 54.74
CA ALA A 298 27.41 20.12 55.94
C ALA A 298 26.75 18.79 56.33
N GLU A 299 25.59 18.47 55.75
CA GLU A 299 24.79 17.30 56.06
C GLU A 299 24.53 16.42 54.82
N PRO A 300 24.32 15.10 54.99
CA PRO A 300 23.98 14.20 53.89
C PRO A 300 22.63 14.58 53.27
N ALA A 301 22.51 14.53 51.95
CA ALA A 301 21.30 14.97 51.24
C ALA A 301 20.99 14.12 50.00
N ASN A 302 19.69 14.00 49.68
CA ASN A 302 19.22 13.57 48.37
C ASN A 302 19.30 14.75 47.40
N LEU A 303 20.12 14.62 46.37
CA LEU A 303 20.32 15.63 45.36
C LEU A 303 19.64 15.19 44.07
N ALA A 304 19.04 16.16 43.39
CA ALA A 304 18.37 15.98 42.12
C ALA A 304 19.06 16.85 41.06
N GLU A 305 19.39 16.29 39.91
CA GLU A 305 19.87 17.05 38.75
C GLU A 305 19.06 16.67 37.51
N ALA A 306 18.55 17.68 36.80
CA ALA A 306 17.78 17.49 35.58
C ALA A 306 18.73 17.43 34.37
N CYS A 307 18.90 16.25 33.80
CA CYS A 307 19.66 16.03 32.57
C CYS A 307 18.77 16.32 31.37
N VAL A 308 19.01 17.44 30.68
CA VAL A 308 18.30 17.81 29.45
C VAL A 308 19.00 17.19 28.26
N TYR A 309 18.24 16.56 27.35
CA TYR A 309 18.75 15.96 26.13
C TYR A 309 17.81 16.19 24.96
N ASN A 310 18.37 16.19 23.75
CA ASN A 310 17.63 16.34 22.51
C ASN A 310 17.77 15.09 21.62
N TYR A 311 16.70 14.75 20.90
CA TYR A 311 16.73 13.66 19.94
C TYR A 311 15.77 13.92 18.78
N LYS A 312 16.10 13.30 17.64
CA LYS A 312 15.22 13.27 16.47
C LYS A 312 14.24 12.11 16.64
N TYR A 313 12.98 12.45 16.87
CA TYR A 313 11.85 11.53 16.80
C TYR A 313 11.36 11.49 15.35
N SER A 314 11.04 10.29 14.85
CA SER A 314 10.31 10.19 13.58
C SER A 314 9.28 9.08 13.61
N VAL A 315 8.18 9.29 12.88
CA VAL A 315 7.11 8.30 12.74
C VAL A 315 6.62 8.23 11.30
N TYR A 316 6.33 7.03 10.83
CA TYR A 316 5.83 6.79 9.48
C TYR A 316 4.82 5.65 9.49
N TRP A 317 3.63 5.89 8.93
CA TRP A 317 2.51 4.94 8.98
C TRP A 317 2.37 4.05 7.73
N GLY A 318 3.40 4.07 6.88
CA GLY A 318 3.44 3.32 5.64
C GLY A 318 2.74 4.01 4.48
N ARG A 319 2.89 3.39 3.31
CA ARG A 319 2.09 3.62 2.11
C ARG A 319 1.37 2.33 1.80
N ARG A 320 0.11 2.41 1.43
CA ARG A 320 -0.67 1.26 0.98
C ARG A 320 -1.24 1.53 -0.39
N HIS A 321 -1.47 0.46 -1.13
CA HIS A 321 -2.20 0.54 -2.39
C HIS A 321 -3.62 1.08 -2.15
N ALA A 322 -4.16 1.79 -3.15
CA ALA A 322 -5.49 2.37 -3.10
C ALA A 322 -5.75 3.33 -1.92
N ILE A 323 -4.72 4.08 -1.50
CA ILE A 323 -4.85 5.19 -0.55
C ILE A 323 -4.02 6.36 -1.09
N LEU A 324 -4.65 7.52 -1.27
CA LEU A 324 -3.95 8.74 -1.67
C LEU A 324 -2.96 9.20 -0.59
N ASN A 325 -1.75 9.55 -0.99
CA ASN A 325 -0.73 10.10 -0.09
C ASN A 325 -0.93 11.62 0.06
N GLY A 326 -0.39 12.19 1.13
CA GLY A 326 -0.41 13.65 1.33
C GLY A 326 -1.68 14.20 1.99
N LEU A 327 -2.65 13.34 2.34
CA LEU A 327 -3.88 13.78 3.00
C LEU A 327 -3.72 13.78 4.53
N SER A 328 -4.29 14.80 5.18
CA SER A 328 -4.37 14.89 6.63
C SER A 328 -5.12 13.69 7.19
N THR A 329 -4.54 13.03 8.19
CA THR A 329 -5.09 11.82 8.80
C THR A 329 -5.12 11.96 10.32
N THR A 330 -6.31 11.82 10.90
CA THR A 330 -6.50 11.65 12.35
C THR A 330 -6.36 10.17 12.69
N ILE A 331 -5.76 9.85 13.83
CA ILE A 331 -5.55 8.46 14.25
C ILE A 331 -6.13 8.26 15.65
N THR A 332 -7.01 7.28 15.79
CA THR A 332 -7.55 6.84 17.07
C THR A 332 -7.19 5.38 17.32
N LEU A 333 -6.50 5.14 18.44
CA LEU A 333 -6.18 3.80 18.90
C LEU A 333 -7.44 3.08 19.37
N ILE A 334 -7.40 1.75 19.46
CA ILE A 334 -8.52 0.94 19.95
C ILE A 334 -8.93 1.29 21.39
N ASN A 335 -8.00 1.82 22.20
CA ASN A 335 -8.27 2.31 23.56
C ASN A 335 -8.90 3.72 23.59
N GLY A 336 -9.21 4.32 22.43
CA GLY A 336 -9.77 5.67 22.31
C GLY A 336 -8.74 6.80 22.35
N THR A 337 -7.44 6.50 22.57
CA THR A 337 -6.38 7.51 22.56
C THR A 337 -6.24 8.09 21.16
N SER A 338 -6.38 9.41 21.06
CA SER A 338 -6.14 10.15 19.82
C SER A 338 -4.67 10.54 19.72
N LEU A 339 -4.03 10.18 18.62
CA LEU A 339 -2.66 10.58 18.33
C LEU A 339 -2.63 11.93 17.59
N PRO A 340 -1.46 12.59 17.52
CA PRO A 340 -1.29 13.77 16.69
C PRO A 340 -1.67 13.50 15.22
N ASN A 341 -2.21 14.53 14.57
CA ASN A 341 -2.54 14.45 13.15
C ASN A 341 -1.28 14.28 12.33
N ILE A 342 -1.35 13.39 11.33
CA ILE A 342 -0.23 13.15 10.41
C ILE A 342 -0.63 13.45 8.97
N THR A 343 0.36 13.48 8.09
CA THR A 343 0.16 13.45 6.65
C THR A 343 0.36 12.02 6.16
N TRP A 344 -0.67 11.40 5.58
CA TRP A 344 -0.60 9.99 5.15
C TRP A 344 0.50 9.76 4.13
N GLY A 345 1.22 8.63 4.24
CA GLY A 345 2.27 8.26 3.29
C GLY A 345 3.53 9.13 3.35
N THR A 346 3.62 10.02 4.33
CA THR A 346 4.77 10.90 4.60
C THR A 346 5.32 10.62 5.99
N ARG A 347 6.65 10.66 6.13
CA ARG A 347 7.33 10.54 7.41
C ARG A 347 7.25 11.88 8.13
N ASP A 348 6.84 11.83 9.40
CA ASP A 348 6.83 12.99 10.28
C ASP A 348 8.09 12.96 11.14
N ASP A 349 8.82 14.08 11.15
CA ASP A 349 10.12 14.23 11.80
C ASP A 349 10.05 15.39 12.80
N GLU A 350 10.39 15.14 14.07
CA GLU A 350 10.34 16.13 15.14
C GLU A 350 11.64 16.10 15.96
N ASN A 351 12.21 17.27 16.26
CA ASN A 351 13.30 17.37 17.23
C ASN A 351 12.70 17.61 18.62
N ARG A 352 12.79 16.61 19.49
CA ARG A 352 12.28 16.68 20.87
C ARG A 352 13.39 17.03 21.83
N THR A 353 13.06 17.85 22.82
CA THR A 353 13.91 18.16 23.96
C THR A 353 13.18 17.71 25.22
N GLU A 354 13.79 16.80 25.96
CA GLU A 354 13.25 16.22 27.18
C GLU A 354 14.25 16.38 28.33
N ALA A 355 13.76 16.27 29.57
CA ALA A 355 14.58 16.33 30.77
C ALA A 355 14.35 15.06 31.61
N TYR A 356 15.45 14.42 32.02
CA TYR A 356 15.44 13.27 32.92
C TYR A 356 16.01 13.68 34.28
N ASN A 357 15.20 13.55 35.33
CA ASN A 357 15.62 13.89 36.68
C ASN A 357 16.40 12.73 37.29
N VAL A 358 17.70 12.93 37.51
CA VAL A 358 18.57 11.99 38.21
C VAL A 358 18.53 12.31 39.70
N LEU A 359 18.29 11.30 40.53
CA LEU A 359 18.27 11.41 41.98
C LEU A 359 19.38 10.57 42.60
N VAL A 360 20.17 11.15 43.50
CA VAL A 360 21.26 10.45 44.19
C VAL A 360 21.45 10.97 45.61
N TYR A 361 21.74 10.07 46.55
CA TYR A 361 22.07 10.42 47.93
C TYR A 361 23.59 10.55 48.10
N LEU A 362 24.06 11.71 48.59
CA LEU A 362 25.49 11.99 48.76
C LEU A 362 25.81 12.48 50.18
N GLN A 363 26.95 12.02 50.70
CA GLN A 363 27.52 12.50 51.97
C GLN A 363 28.10 13.91 51.81
N PRO A 364 28.26 14.69 52.90
CA PRO A 364 28.88 16.01 52.88
C PRO A 364 30.26 15.99 52.20
N GLY A 365 30.50 16.95 51.30
CA GLY A 365 31.80 17.09 50.63
C GLY A 365 32.10 15.98 49.62
N THR A 366 31.08 15.28 49.09
CA THR A 366 31.23 14.25 48.04
C THR A 366 30.56 14.65 46.73
N GLY A 367 31.02 14.05 45.63
CA GLY A 367 30.46 14.22 44.30
C GLY A 367 30.41 12.90 43.53
N VAL A 368 29.56 12.85 42.51
CA VAL A 368 29.44 11.72 41.59
C VAL A 368 29.24 12.21 40.17
N ASN A 369 29.92 11.57 39.22
CA ASN A 369 29.71 11.82 37.80
C ASN A 369 28.61 10.88 37.30
N VAL A 370 27.63 11.40 36.57
CA VAL A 370 26.51 10.65 36.03
C VAL A 370 26.54 10.74 34.52
N THR A 371 26.45 9.61 33.84
CA THR A 371 26.30 9.53 32.38
C THR A 371 24.90 9.01 32.07
N LEU A 372 24.05 9.82 31.46
CA LEU A 372 22.74 9.39 30.99
C LEU A 372 22.90 8.63 29.67
N LYS A 373 22.49 7.35 29.63
CA LYS A 373 22.55 6.52 28.42
C LYS A 373 21.15 6.10 27.99
N ALA A 374 20.98 5.89 26.69
CA ALA A 374 19.74 5.36 26.10
C ALA A 374 20.04 4.62 24.80
N ASN A 375 19.08 3.83 24.33
CA ASN A 375 19.14 3.14 23.06
C ASN A 375 18.32 3.88 22.00
N TYR A 376 18.99 4.46 21.01
CA TYR A 376 18.30 4.99 19.82
C TYR A 376 17.83 3.83 18.96
N THR A 377 16.51 3.67 18.85
CA THR A 377 15.89 2.50 18.23
C THR A 377 15.01 2.93 17.06
N ASP A 378 15.24 2.30 15.91
CA ASP A 378 14.33 2.29 14.75
C ASP A 378 13.59 0.95 14.78
N MET A 379 12.27 1.01 14.90
CA MET A 379 11.42 -0.16 15.01
C MET A 379 10.24 -0.10 14.06
N GLU A 380 9.75 -1.28 13.73
CA GLU A 380 8.64 -1.50 12.83
C GLU A 380 7.58 -2.37 13.53
N VAL A 381 6.33 -1.90 13.56
CA VAL A 381 5.19 -2.55 14.21
C VAL A 381 4.02 -2.68 13.22
N PRO A 382 3.59 -3.91 12.88
CA PRO A 382 2.40 -4.11 12.07
C PRO A 382 1.14 -3.62 12.78
N TYR A 383 0.18 -3.08 12.02
CA TYR A 383 -1.12 -2.67 12.55
C TYR A 383 -2.29 -3.13 11.68
N SER A 384 -3.47 -3.13 12.30
CA SER A 384 -4.76 -3.24 11.61
C SER A 384 -5.68 -2.12 12.10
N ALA A 385 -6.46 -1.55 11.20
CA ALA A 385 -7.27 -0.37 11.49
C ALA A 385 -8.48 -0.27 10.54
N ASN A 386 -9.45 0.55 10.91
CA ASN A 386 -10.55 0.95 10.04
C ASN A 386 -10.23 2.31 9.40
N LEU A 387 -10.02 2.34 8.10
CA LEU A 387 -9.80 3.58 7.35
C LEU A 387 -11.15 4.18 6.93
N ILE A 388 -11.43 5.38 7.41
CA ILE A 388 -12.57 6.19 7.04
C ILE A 388 -12.07 7.29 6.10
N SER A 389 -12.66 7.37 4.91
CA SER A 389 -12.36 8.40 3.91
C SER A 389 -13.48 9.43 3.89
N HIS A 390 -13.14 10.71 4.00
CA HIS A 390 -14.11 11.80 3.94
C HIS A 390 -14.05 12.49 2.58
N TYR A 391 -15.21 12.77 2.00
CA TYR A 391 -15.33 13.42 0.70
C TYR A 391 -15.88 14.86 0.83
N GLU A 392 -15.76 15.63 -0.25
CA GLU A 392 -16.19 17.03 -0.31
C GLU A 392 -17.70 17.19 -0.05
N ASP A 393 -18.51 16.19 -0.41
CA ASP A 393 -19.96 16.16 -0.19
C ASP A 393 -20.36 15.69 1.22
N SER A 394 -19.42 15.66 2.18
CA SER A 394 -19.59 15.22 3.57
C SER A 394 -19.93 13.74 3.78
N THR A 395 -20.00 12.95 2.71
CA THR A 395 -20.18 11.50 2.82
C THR A 395 -18.87 10.84 3.25
N THR A 396 -18.98 9.59 3.72
CA THR A 396 -17.82 8.81 4.15
C THR A 396 -17.89 7.38 3.63
N THR A 397 -16.72 6.78 3.44
CA THR A 397 -16.57 5.35 3.15
C THR A 397 -15.60 4.74 4.14
N SER A 398 -15.86 3.51 4.57
CA SER A 398 -15.08 2.83 5.61
C SER A 398 -14.58 1.48 5.09
N ARG A 399 -13.31 1.16 5.31
CA ARG A 399 -12.74 -0.16 4.99
C ARG A 399 -11.62 -0.55 5.94
N MET A 400 -11.48 -1.86 6.17
CA MET A 400 -10.40 -2.38 7.01
C MET A 400 -9.07 -2.35 6.25
N ILE A 401 -8.02 -1.86 6.91
CA ILE A 401 -6.68 -1.85 6.39
C ILE A 401 -5.69 -2.49 7.35
N SER A 402 -4.62 -3.03 6.76
CA SER A 402 -3.43 -3.46 7.48
C SER A 402 -2.21 -2.73 6.90
N GLY A 403 -1.25 -2.44 7.75
CA GLY A 403 -0.06 -1.71 7.37
C GLY A 403 1.03 -1.87 8.40
N THR A 404 2.07 -1.04 8.27
CA THR A 404 3.17 -1.05 9.22
C THR A 404 3.53 0.36 9.65
N ARG A 405 3.70 0.53 10.96
CA ARG A 405 4.16 1.76 11.60
C ARG A 405 5.65 1.62 11.87
N GLN A 406 6.44 2.53 11.32
CA GLN A 406 7.86 2.69 11.64
C GLN A 406 8.03 3.87 12.59
N GLU A 407 8.85 3.69 13.61
CA GLU A 407 9.13 4.71 14.63
C GLU A 407 10.63 4.72 14.97
N GLU A 408 11.24 5.90 14.92
CA GLU A 408 12.60 6.14 15.40
C GLU A 408 12.53 6.98 16.69
N THR A 409 12.93 6.41 17.82
CA THR A 409 12.86 7.07 19.14
C THR A 409 13.91 6.53 20.12
N LEU A 410 13.98 7.11 21.33
CA LEU A 410 14.84 6.65 22.42
C LEU A 410 14.12 5.65 23.32
N PHE A 411 14.79 4.55 23.65
CA PHE A 411 14.36 3.54 24.62
C PHE A 411 15.40 3.35 25.72
N ASP A 412 14.99 2.75 26.84
CA ASP A 412 15.86 2.37 27.96
C ASP A 412 16.74 3.52 28.48
N ILE A 413 16.12 4.66 28.77
CA ILE A 413 16.83 5.81 29.34
C ILE A 413 17.24 5.47 30.77
N THR A 414 18.54 5.30 31.00
CA THR A 414 19.09 4.90 32.30
C THR A 414 20.31 5.75 32.68
N PRO A 415 20.37 6.29 33.90
CA PRO A 415 21.57 6.94 34.40
C PRO A 415 22.61 5.90 34.85
N GLU A 416 23.86 6.06 34.42
CA GLU A 416 25.01 5.29 34.89
C GLU A 416 25.83 6.16 35.84
N PHE A 417 25.98 5.71 37.08
CA PHE A 417 26.70 6.44 38.13
C PHE A 417 28.16 5.98 38.18
N GLY A 418 29.08 6.94 38.07
CA GLY A 418 30.48 6.73 38.37
C GLY A 418 30.74 6.51 39.87
N PRO A 419 32.00 6.26 40.26
CA PRO A 419 32.35 6.13 41.66
C PRO A 419 32.19 7.48 42.38
N ILE A 420 31.73 7.42 43.64
CA ILE A 420 31.63 8.61 44.49
C ILE A 420 33.03 9.02 44.93
N TYR A 421 33.34 10.31 44.84
CA TYR A 421 34.64 10.88 45.22
C TYR A 421 34.49 12.05 46.20
N PHE A 422 35.51 12.27 47.02
CA PHE A 422 35.58 13.46 47.89
C PHE A 422 35.94 14.70 47.07
N LEU A 423 35.24 15.81 47.30
CA LEU A 423 35.46 17.08 46.60
C LEU A 423 36.79 17.75 46.98
N SER A 424 37.35 17.43 48.16
CA SER A 424 38.59 18.03 48.67
C SER A 424 39.85 17.54 47.97
N ASN A 425 39.87 16.27 47.55
CA ASN A 425 41.07 15.61 47.03
C ASN A 425 40.81 14.68 45.84
N PHE A 426 39.58 14.58 45.34
CA PHE A 426 39.16 13.67 44.27
C PHE A 426 39.47 12.19 44.52
N SER A 427 39.73 11.80 45.76
CA SER A 427 39.90 10.40 46.13
C SER A 427 38.55 9.69 46.20
N LEU A 428 38.54 8.41 45.85
CA LEU A 428 37.32 7.61 45.88
C LEU A 428 36.88 7.38 47.33
N VAL A 429 35.59 7.52 47.58
CA VAL A 429 35.01 7.20 48.88
C VAL A 429 35.13 5.69 49.10
N PRO A 430 35.77 5.21 50.19
CA PRO A 430 35.85 3.81 50.52
C PRO A 430 34.44 3.24 50.69
N THR A 431 33.96 2.55 49.67
CA THR A 431 32.63 1.96 49.65
C THR A 431 32.76 0.55 50.21
N THR A 432 32.27 0.34 51.44
CA THR A 432 32.17 -0.99 52.04
C THR A 432 31.01 -1.82 51.49
N VAL A 433 30.19 -1.22 50.64
CA VAL A 433 29.08 -1.86 49.92
C VAL A 433 29.35 -1.71 48.42
N PRO A 434 29.37 -2.81 47.65
CA PRO A 434 29.56 -2.76 46.20
C PRO A 434 28.48 -1.86 45.56
N PRO A 435 28.80 -1.15 44.47
CA PRO A 435 27.85 -0.28 43.78
C PRO A 435 26.58 -1.08 43.43
N PRO A 436 25.37 -0.49 43.50
CA PRO A 436 24.16 -1.19 43.16
C PRO A 436 24.21 -1.59 41.68
N THR A 437 24.54 -2.85 41.41
CA THR A 437 24.37 -3.47 40.10
C THR A 437 22.88 -3.50 39.78
N THR A 438 22.50 -2.88 38.68
CA THR A 438 21.17 -2.95 38.07
C THR A 438 20.87 -4.41 37.73
N THR A 439 20.06 -5.08 38.56
CA THR A 439 19.62 -6.46 38.33
C THR A 439 18.77 -6.54 37.07
N THR A 440 19.28 -7.27 36.08
CA THR A 440 18.49 -7.76 34.94
C THR A 440 18.27 -9.25 35.19
N ASP A 441 17.03 -9.68 35.45
CA ASP A 441 16.72 -11.10 35.69
C ASP A 441 16.75 -11.91 34.38
N PRO A 442 17.49 -13.03 34.29
CA PRO A 442 17.34 -14.03 33.24
C PRO A 442 16.41 -15.20 33.68
N PRO A 443 15.71 -15.87 32.75
CA PRO A 443 14.70 -16.87 33.07
C PRO A 443 15.29 -18.21 33.54
N THR A 444 14.75 -18.73 34.63
CA THR A 444 15.09 -20.00 35.27
C THR A 444 14.74 -21.20 34.38
N THR A 445 15.74 -21.95 33.92
CA THR A 445 15.54 -23.29 33.33
C THR A 445 15.86 -24.34 34.39
N THR A 446 14.83 -25.00 34.91
CA THR A 446 14.98 -26.02 35.95
C THR A 446 15.20 -27.39 35.30
N THR A 447 16.45 -27.85 35.31
CA THR A 447 16.84 -29.23 35.00
C THR A 447 16.70 -30.09 36.25
N LEU A 448 15.84 -31.12 36.24
CA LEU A 448 15.79 -32.18 37.24
C LEU A 448 16.35 -33.48 36.65
N MET A 449 17.34 -34.04 37.33
CA MET A 449 18.02 -35.27 36.95
C MET A 449 17.44 -36.50 37.68
N THR A 450 17.37 -37.59 36.91
CA THR A 450 17.43 -39.03 37.27
C THR A 450 16.31 -39.66 38.11
N THR A 451 15.70 -40.73 37.58
CA THR A 451 16.02 -42.13 37.96
C THR A 451 15.46 -43.11 36.90
N THR A 452 16.19 -44.19 36.67
CA THR A 452 16.10 -45.20 35.60
C THR A 452 15.29 -46.47 35.96
N VAL A 453 14.38 -46.86 35.05
CA VAL A 453 13.88 -48.21 34.59
C VAL A 453 13.37 -49.28 35.60
N PRO A 454 12.62 -50.35 35.18
CA PRO A 454 11.90 -50.60 33.91
C PRO A 454 10.47 -51.22 34.03
N THR A 455 9.86 -51.42 32.84
CA THR A 455 9.00 -52.56 32.40
C THR A 455 7.46 -52.50 32.44
N THR A 456 6.91 -52.56 31.21
CA THR A 456 5.79 -53.39 30.67
C THR A 456 4.31 -53.01 30.80
N MET A 457 3.73 -52.80 29.61
CA MET A 457 2.44 -53.26 29.04
C MET A 457 1.08 -52.70 29.50
N LYS A 458 0.38 -52.19 28.47
CA LYS A 458 -1.05 -52.36 28.10
C LYS A 458 -2.17 -51.68 28.93
N GLN A 459 -2.84 -50.77 28.21
CA GLN A 459 -4.27 -50.82 27.84
C GLN A 459 -5.34 -50.19 28.78
N ASP A 460 -6.13 -49.32 28.13
CA ASP A 460 -7.53 -48.91 28.29
C ASP A 460 -8.10 -48.28 29.57
N SER A 461 -8.90 -47.24 29.27
CA SER A 461 -10.23 -46.95 29.82
C SER A 461 -10.38 -45.85 30.88
N SER A 462 -10.94 -44.73 30.38
CA SER A 462 -12.15 -44.07 30.87
C SER A 462 -12.20 -43.38 32.24
N ARG A 463 -12.59 -42.10 32.13
CA ARG A 463 -13.58 -41.34 32.92
C ARG A 463 -13.16 -40.65 34.24
N THR A 464 -13.07 -39.31 34.08
CA THR A 464 -13.65 -38.24 34.91
C THR A 464 -13.25 -38.15 36.39
N THR A 465 -12.56 -37.06 36.76
CA THR A 465 -13.15 -35.95 37.55
C THR A 465 -12.15 -34.80 37.77
N HIS A 466 -12.69 -33.58 37.72
CA HIS A 466 -12.20 -32.31 38.28
C HIS A 466 -10.70 -32.02 38.28
N ARG A 467 -10.29 -31.10 37.41
CA ARG A 467 -9.06 -30.33 37.59
C ARG A 467 -9.37 -28.85 37.46
N HIS A 468 -9.18 -28.13 38.58
CA HIS A 468 -8.92 -26.70 38.60
C HIS A 468 -7.76 -26.45 37.64
N GLN A 469 -8.06 -25.82 36.51
CA GLN A 469 -7.07 -25.32 35.59
C GLN A 469 -6.85 -23.86 35.98
N THR A 470 -5.68 -23.62 36.57
CA THR A 470 -5.18 -22.29 36.88
C THR A 470 -5.03 -21.55 35.56
N ASP A 471 -5.84 -20.52 35.38
CA ASP A 471 -5.63 -19.51 34.36
C ASP A 471 -4.24 -18.90 34.59
N ASP A 472 -3.31 -19.19 33.68
CA ASP A 472 -2.16 -18.31 33.45
C ASP A 472 -2.75 -17.03 32.86
N SER A 473 -2.90 -16.04 33.74
CA SER A 473 -3.27 -14.69 33.37
C SER A 473 -2.28 -14.17 32.35
N ASP A 474 -2.76 -13.97 31.12
CA ASP A 474 -2.30 -12.96 30.19
C ASP A 474 -1.98 -11.70 31.01
N ILE A 475 -0.70 -11.40 31.15
CA ILE A 475 -0.27 -10.07 31.58
C ILE A 475 -0.63 -9.18 30.41
N ASP A 476 -1.79 -8.54 30.54
CA ASP A 476 -2.34 -7.47 29.71
C ASP A 476 -1.36 -6.29 29.74
N HIS A 477 -0.22 -6.45 29.06
CA HIS A 477 0.60 -5.32 28.66
C HIS A 477 -0.26 -4.56 27.68
N ASP A 478 -0.88 -3.47 28.15
CA ASP A 478 -1.70 -2.56 27.36
C ASP A 478 -1.00 -2.30 26.01
N GLU A 479 -1.44 -3.04 24.98
CA GLU A 479 -0.83 -3.12 23.65
C GLU A 479 -0.98 -1.78 22.89
N ASN A 480 -1.38 -0.71 23.57
CA ASN A 480 -1.67 0.60 23.00
C ASN A 480 -1.03 1.76 23.77
N LEU A 481 0.00 1.51 24.59
CA LEU A 481 0.79 2.57 25.24
C LEU A 481 1.72 3.29 24.25
N ILE A 482 1.16 3.86 23.18
CA ILE A 482 1.82 5.00 22.54
C ILE A 482 1.61 6.15 23.51
N THR A 483 2.64 6.51 24.29
CA THR A 483 2.55 7.69 25.14
C THR A 483 2.51 8.91 24.22
N PRO A 484 1.38 9.62 24.11
CA PRO A 484 1.34 10.83 23.28
C PRO A 484 2.36 11.83 23.85
N PRO A 485 2.98 12.68 23.00
CA PRO A 485 3.85 13.72 23.51
C PRO A 485 3.07 14.54 24.55
N LYS A 486 3.65 14.68 25.75
CA LYS A 486 3.10 15.60 26.75
C LYS A 486 3.03 16.97 26.09
N LYS A 487 1.82 17.53 25.98
CA LYS A 487 1.67 18.92 25.56
C LYS A 487 2.51 19.77 26.52
N THR A 488 3.48 20.48 25.99
CA THR A 488 4.15 21.55 26.74
C THR A 488 3.10 22.63 27.01
N ASP A 489 2.44 22.52 28.16
CA ASP A 489 1.55 23.54 28.69
C ASP A 489 2.38 24.77 29.04
N ILE A 490 2.58 25.66 28.07
CA ILE A 490 2.87 27.07 28.34
C ILE A 490 1.52 27.73 28.57
N SER A 491 0.94 27.50 29.74
CA SER A 491 -0.17 28.29 30.26
C SER A 491 0.13 28.64 31.71
N THR A 492 0.71 29.81 31.90
CA THR A 492 0.61 30.55 33.15
C THR A 492 0.11 31.94 32.76
N GLY A 493 -1.13 32.25 33.13
CA GLY A 493 -1.72 33.54 32.89
C GLY A 493 -1.08 34.61 33.77
N MET A 494 -0.89 35.81 33.22
CA MET A 494 -1.38 37.06 33.79
C MET A 494 -1.57 38.08 32.66
N HIS A 495 -2.70 38.75 32.73
CA HIS A 495 -3.11 39.91 31.93
C HIS A 495 -2.37 41.15 32.46
N ASP A 496 -1.78 41.98 31.59
CA ASP A 496 -2.17 43.39 31.44
C ASP A 496 -1.22 44.19 30.54
N ASN A 497 -1.83 45.20 29.93
CA ASN A 497 -1.40 46.04 28.82
C ASN A 497 -0.14 46.87 29.09
N ASN A 498 0.77 46.94 28.11
CA ASN A 498 1.23 48.20 27.48
C ASN A 498 2.33 47.94 26.42
N SER A 499 1.99 48.24 25.17
CA SER A 499 2.93 48.48 24.07
C SER A 499 3.58 49.87 24.26
N PRO A 500 4.82 50.14 23.82
CA PRO A 500 5.01 50.46 22.40
C PRO A 500 6.34 50.02 21.74
N LEU A 501 6.23 49.81 20.42
CA LEU A 501 7.12 50.18 19.31
C LEU A 501 8.53 49.56 19.15
N LEU A 502 8.66 48.89 17.99
CA LEU A 502 9.75 48.95 17.00
C LEU A 502 11.14 48.40 17.36
N LEU A 503 11.47 47.26 16.75
CA LEU A 503 12.65 47.15 15.90
C LEU A 503 12.42 46.09 14.81
N LYS A 504 12.17 46.60 13.61
CA LYS A 504 12.13 45.90 12.33
C LYS A 504 13.57 45.50 11.98
N VAL A 505 13.87 44.21 11.91
CA VAL A 505 15.05 43.71 11.20
C VAL A 505 14.58 42.92 9.99
N GLU A 506 14.67 43.62 8.88
CA GLU A 506 14.42 43.20 7.51
C GLU A 506 15.71 42.55 7.01
N THR A 507 15.70 41.25 6.74
CA THR A 507 16.77 40.60 5.96
C THR A 507 16.19 40.10 4.65
N LEU A 508 16.23 41.00 3.67
CA LEU A 508 16.20 40.72 2.25
C LEU A 508 17.52 40.05 1.86
N TYR A 509 17.45 38.83 1.34
CA TYR A 509 18.38 38.36 0.31
C TYR A 509 17.56 37.64 -0.76
N GLY A 510 17.24 38.39 -1.82
CA GLY A 510 16.98 37.82 -3.14
C GLY A 510 18.31 37.63 -3.87
N GLY A 511 18.38 36.66 -4.77
CA GLY A 511 19.48 36.54 -5.72
C GLY A 511 19.80 35.12 -6.11
N ALA A 512 19.15 34.67 -7.18
CA ALA A 512 19.31 33.38 -7.84
C ALA A 512 20.77 33.03 -8.18
N THR A 513 21.08 31.73 -8.19
CA THR A 513 21.75 31.12 -9.35
C THR A 513 21.30 29.67 -9.52
N SER A 514 20.86 29.41 -10.73
CA SER A 514 20.62 28.12 -11.35
C SER A 514 21.89 27.27 -11.38
N VAL A 515 21.79 26.01 -10.93
CA VAL A 515 22.69 24.94 -11.37
C VAL A 515 21.83 23.80 -11.92
N ALA A 516 22.16 23.46 -13.16
CA ALA A 516 21.38 22.69 -14.09
C ALA A 516 21.33 21.19 -13.74
N PHE A 517 20.17 20.60 -14.03
CA PHE A 517 20.02 19.18 -14.31
C PHE A 517 20.89 18.81 -15.54
N GLN A 518 22.08 18.26 -15.32
CA GLN A 518 22.77 17.45 -16.31
C GLN A 518 22.53 15.97 -16.00
N SER A 519 21.45 15.41 -16.56
CA SER A 519 21.26 13.96 -16.65
C SER A 519 20.08 13.64 -17.59
N SER A 520 20.18 14.00 -18.87
CA SER A 520 19.31 13.45 -19.92
C SER A 520 19.86 13.72 -21.32
N LEU A 521 21.14 13.39 -21.56
CA LEU A 521 21.74 13.47 -22.89
C LEU A 521 22.27 12.12 -23.41
N LEU A 522 22.07 11.04 -22.63
CA LEU A 522 22.47 9.68 -23.05
C LEU A 522 21.38 8.92 -23.84
N THR A 523 20.14 9.40 -23.88
CA THR A 523 19.03 8.69 -24.54
C THR A 523 18.83 9.05 -26.02
N LEU A 524 19.47 10.12 -26.52
CA LEU A 524 19.37 10.56 -27.92
C LEU A 524 20.56 10.13 -28.81
N VAL A 525 21.67 9.65 -28.23
CA VAL A 525 22.87 9.27 -28.99
C VAL A 525 22.80 7.82 -29.49
N ILE A 526 22.10 6.95 -28.76
CA ILE A 526 21.99 5.52 -29.06
C ILE A 526 21.25 5.24 -30.40
N PRO A 527 20.12 5.92 -30.73
CA PRO A 527 19.43 5.68 -32.00
C PRO A 527 20.23 6.16 -33.22
N LEU A 528 20.97 7.28 -33.09
CA LEU A 528 21.79 7.84 -34.16
C LEU A 528 23.04 7.00 -34.44
N LEU A 529 23.65 6.41 -33.42
CA LEU A 529 24.76 5.46 -33.61
C LEU A 529 24.28 4.16 -34.28
N LEU A 530 23.08 3.67 -33.94
CA LEU A 530 22.48 2.50 -34.58
C LEU A 530 22.14 2.74 -36.06
N LEU A 531 21.63 3.93 -36.40
CA LEU A 531 21.41 4.33 -37.80
C LEU A 531 22.72 4.44 -38.58
N LEU A 532 23.78 5.00 -37.99
CA LEU A 532 25.11 5.07 -38.61
C LEU A 532 25.75 3.69 -38.81
N ILE A 533 25.48 2.73 -37.92
CA ILE A 533 25.94 1.35 -38.07
C ILE A 533 25.14 0.62 -39.16
N LEU A 534 23.81 0.84 -39.25
CA LEU A 534 22.99 0.27 -40.32
C LEU A 534 23.40 0.78 -41.70
N HIS A 535 23.66 2.09 -41.83
CA HIS A 535 24.01 2.70 -43.11
C HIS A 535 25.40 2.29 -43.63
N LYS A 536 26.24 1.70 -42.76
CA LYS A 536 27.57 1.19 -43.10
C LYS A 536 27.57 -0.32 -43.41
N ILE A 537 26.44 -1.00 -43.19
CA ILE A 537 26.24 -2.44 -43.42
C ILE A 537 25.41 -2.70 -44.70
N THR A 538 24.51 -1.78 -45.07
CA THR A 538 23.94 -1.67 -46.43
C THR A 538 24.92 -0.99 -47.37
#